data_AF-A0AAD6G3W9-F1
#
_entry.id   AF-A0AAD6G3W9-F1
#
_cell.length_a   1.000
_cell.length_b   1.000
_cell.length_c   1.000
_cell.angle_alpha   90.00
_cell.angle_beta   90.00
_cell.angle_gamma   90.00
#
_symmetry.space_group_name_H-M   'P 1'
#
loop_
_entity.id
_entity.type
_entity.pdbx_description
1 polymer ?
#
loop_
_entity_poly.entity_id
_entity_poly.type
_entity_poly.pdbx_seq_one_letter_code
_entity_poly.pdbx_strand_id
1 'polypeptide(L)'
;MSDSKQAARDETNYRLGVSSKDSEILQKAGSGSAKKRGKSHTPGEVKFPSPDEERTMDNAGRESADKRKHATEQIAKHYRDSS
;
A
#
# COMPACT_ATOMS: atom_id res chain seq x y z
N MET A 1 14.36 -8.76 -24.78
CA MET A 1 13.42 -7.98 -23.94
C MET A 1 13.44 -8.40 -22.46
N SER A 2 14.59 -8.81 -21.91
CA SER A 2 14.69 -9.25 -20.50
C SER A 2 15.31 -8.18 -19.58
N ASP A 3 16.10 -7.26 -20.15
CA ASP A 3 16.93 -6.33 -19.37
C ASP A 3 16.13 -5.16 -18.76
N SER A 4 15.03 -4.75 -19.40
CA SER A 4 14.21 -3.62 -18.91
C SER A 4 13.47 -3.94 -17.61
N LYS A 5 13.07 -5.20 -17.40
CA LYS A 5 12.40 -5.63 -16.17
C LYS A 5 13.36 -5.75 -15.00
N GLN A 6 14.61 -6.09 -15.27
CA GLN A 6 15.67 -6.15 -14.27
C GLN A 6 16.05 -4.73 -13.82
N ALA A 7 16.26 -3.83 -14.78
CA ALA A 7 16.57 -2.42 -14.52
C ALA A 7 15.49 -1.72 -13.67
N ALA A 8 14.20 -1.96 -13.96
CA ALA A 8 13.10 -1.40 -13.17
C ALA A 8 13.08 -1.92 -11.71
N ARG A 9 13.48 -3.17 -11.50
CA ARG A 9 13.60 -3.76 -10.15
C ARG A 9 14.77 -3.14 -9.38
N ASP A 10 15.91 -2.98 -10.05
CA ASP A 10 17.11 -2.42 -9.44
C ASP A 10 16.93 -0.94 -9.08
N GLU A 11 16.24 -0.17 -9.94
CA GLU A 11 15.88 1.23 -9.66
C GLU A 11 14.91 1.34 -8.48
N THR A 12 13.92 0.45 -8.38
CA THR A 12 12.99 0.41 -7.26
C THR A 12 13.70 0.07 -5.94
N ASN A 13 14.62 -0.90 -5.97
CA ASN A 13 15.42 -1.27 -4.81
C ASN A 13 16.31 -0.11 -4.35
N TYR A 14 16.95 0.59 -5.30
CA TYR A 14 17.76 1.78 -5.02
C TYR A 14 16.94 2.90 -4.39
N ARG A 15 15.76 3.23 -4.95
CA ARG A 15 14.90 4.31 -4.47
C ARG A 15 14.30 4.05 -3.09
N LEU A 16 14.00 2.80 -2.78
CA LEU A 16 13.42 2.40 -1.50
C LEU A 16 14.48 2.09 -0.44
N GLY A 17 15.76 2.02 -0.81
CA GLY A 17 16.86 1.70 0.11
C GLY A 17 16.75 0.29 0.72
N VAL A 18 16.00 -0.62 0.09
CA VAL A 18 15.75 -1.96 0.62
C VAL A 18 16.73 -2.95 -0.01
N SER A 19 17.28 -3.84 0.81
CA SER A 19 18.13 -4.92 0.30
C SER A 19 17.34 -5.85 -0.62
N SER A 20 18.00 -6.50 -1.57
CA SER A 20 17.34 -7.46 -2.48
C SER A 20 16.55 -8.53 -1.73
N LYS A 21 17.06 -8.99 -0.58
CA LYS A 21 16.40 -9.97 0.29
C LYS A 21 15.08 -9.44 0.86
N ASP A 22 15.08 -8.21 1.34
CA ASP A 22 13.88 -7.58 1.90
C ASP A 22 12.85 -7.27 0.79
N SER A 23 13.32 -6.91 -0.40
CA SER A 23 12.47 -6.71 -1.58
C SER A 23 11.71 -7.98 -1.96
N GLU A 24 12.35 -9.16 -1.91
CA GLU A 24 11.71 -10.44 -2.19
C GLU A 24 10.67 -10.81 -1.13
N ILE A 25 10.96 -10.54 0.14
CA ILE A 25 10.02 -10.75 1.26
C ILE A 25 8.76 -9.90 1.06
N LEU A 26 8.94 -8.61 0.76
CA LEU A 26 7.85 -7.68 0.48
C LEU A 26 7.04 -8.11 -0.76
N GLN A 27 7.71 -8.57 -1.82
CA GLN A 27 7.04 -9.05 -3.03
C GLN A 27 6.22 -10.30 -2.75
N LYS A 28 6.73 -11.25 -1.96
CA LYS A 28 6.02 -12.47 -1.57
C LYS A 28 4.81 -12.14 -0.69
N ALA A 29 4.97 -11.23 0.27
CA ALA A 29 3.87 -10.76 1.12
C ALA A 29 2.78 -10.06 0.31
N GLY A 30 3.17 -9.19 -0.62
CA GLY A 30 2.26 -8.50 -1.54
C GLY A 30 1.48 -9.48 -2.41
N SER A 31 2.18 -10.43 -3.03
CA SER A 31 1.57 -11.47 -3.87
C SER A 31 0.59 -12.36 -3.09
N GLY A 32 0.95 -12.74 -1.86
CA GLY A 32 0.07 -13.52 -0.98
C GLY A 32 -1.20 -12.76 -0.58
N SER A 33 -1.07 -11.47 -0.29
CA SER A 33 -2.19 -10.58 0.03
C SER A 33 -3.12 -10.37 -1.17
N ALA A 34 -2.56 -10.18 -2.36
CA ALA A 34 -3.31 -10.05 -3.61
C ALA A 34 -4.12 -11.32 -3.90
N LYS A 35 -3.48 -12.50 -3.79
CA LYS A 35 -4.14 -13.81 -3.97
C LYS A 35 -5.33 -14.02 -3.03
N LYS A 36 -5.19 -13.65 -1.75
CA LYS A 36 -6.30 -13.72 -0.77
C LYS A 36 -7.50 -12.86 -1.16
N ARG A 37 -7.28 -11.76 -1.88
CA ARG A 37 -8.32 -10.84 -2.36
C ARG A 37 -8.83 -11.19 -3.76
N GLY A 38 -8.38 -12.30 -4.35
CA GLY A 38 -8.70 -12.67 -5.73
C GLY A 38 -8.11 -11.72 -6.78
N LYS A 39 -7.14 -10.87 -6.40
CA LYS A 39 -6.48 -9.92 -7.31
C LYS A 39 -5.16 -10.50 -7.78
N SER A 40 -4.98 -10.58 -9.10
CA SER A 40 -3.67 -10.69 -9.72
C SER A 40 -2.98 -9.32 -9.63
N HIS A 41 -1.67 -9.30 -9.43
CA HIS A 41 -0.81 -8.12 -9.62
C HIS A 41 0.27 -8.53 -10.62
N THR A 42 -0.11 -8.71 -11.89
CA THR A 42 0.89 -8.93 -12.94
C THR A 42 1.62 -7.62 -13.23
N PRO A 43 2.90 -7.63 -13.60
CA PRO A 43 3.65 -6.40 -13.86
C PRO A 43 3.08 -5.47 -14.94
N GLY A 44 2.15 -5.96 -15.77
CA GLY A 44 1.42 -5.16 -16.77
C GLY A 44 0.13 -4.51 -16.27
N GLU A 45 -0.29 -4.78 -15.03
CA GLU A 45 -1.52 -4.24 -14.44
C GLU A 45 -1.32 -2.91 -13.71
N VAL A 46 -0.10 -2.35 -13.73
CA VAL A 46 0.14 -0.99 -13.24
C VAL A 46 -0.46 -0.01 -14.25
N LYS A 47 -1.77 0.19 -14.15
CA LYS A 47 -2.46 1.28 -14.83
C LYS A 47 -2.34 2.53 -13.97
N PHE A 48 -2.01 3.65 -14.61
CA PHE A 48 -2.22 4.94 -13.99
C PHE A 48 -3.72 5.10 -13.73
N PRO A 49 -4.11 5.48 -12.51
CA PRO A 49 -5.51 5.74 -12.21
C PRO A 49 -6.02 6.87 -13.12
N SER A 50 -7.26 6.73 -13.57
CA SER A 50 -7.97 7.82 -14.22
C SER A 50 -8.20 8.98 -13.23
N PRO A 51 -8.44 10.22 -13.72
CA PRO A 51 -8.69 11.36 -12.84
C PRO A 51 -9.83 11.14 -11.83
N ASP A 52 -10.84 10.35 -12.19
CA ASP A 52 -11.96 10.03 -11.29
C ASP A 52 -11.58 8.97 -10.23
N GLU A 53 -10.73 8.02 -10.58
CA GLU A 53 -10.17 7.06 -9.61
C GLU A 53 -9.24 7.77 -8.62
N GLU A 54 -8.43 8.72 -9.09
CA GLU A 54 -7.59 9.55 -8.22
C GLU A 54 -8.43 10.35 -7.21
N ARG A 55 -9.48 11.04 -7.67
CA ARG A 55 -10.42 11.75 -6.78
C ARG A 55 -11.04 10.84 -5.74
N THR A 56 -11.43 9.62 -6.15
CA THR A 56 -12.02 8.63 -5.25
C THR A 56 -11.03 8.16 -4.19
N MET A 57 -9.77 7.94 -4.59
CA MET A 57 -8.69 7.58 -3.66
C MET A 57 -8.37 8.70 -2.68
N ASP A 58 -8.33 9.96 -3.13
CA ASP A 58 -8.11 11.12 -2.27
C ASP A 58 -9.22 11.26 -1.21
N ASN A 59 -10.48 11.10 -1.63
CA ASN A 59 -11.63 11.15 -0.73
C ASN A 59 -11.59 10.00 0.29
N ALA A 60 -11.31 8.78 -0.16
CA ALA A 60 -11.13 7.63 0.74
C ALA A 60 -10.00 7.84 1.75
N GLY A 61 -8.90 8.49 1.32
CA GLY A 61 -7.79 8.87 2.19
C GLY A 61 -8.21 9.85 3.29
N ARG A 62 -8.98 10.89 2.94
CA ARG A 62 -9.53 11.86 3.89
C ARG A 62 -10.48 11.20 4.89
N GLU A 63 -11.43 10.40 4.41
CA GLU A 63 -12.35 9.67 5.29
C GLU A 63 -11.64 8.73 6.25
N SER A 64 -10.59 8.04 5.79
CA SER A 64 -9.78 7.16 6.64
C SER A 64 -9.04 7.95 7.71
N ALA A 65 -8.49 9.13 7.38
CA ALA A 65 -7.84 10.00 8.34
C ALA A 65 -8.81 10.51 9.42
N ASP A 66 -10.02 10.90 9.05
CA ASP A 66 -11.02 11.37 10.01
C ASP A 66 -11.55 10.25 10.91
N LYS A 67 -11.81 9.06 10.34
CA LYS A 67 -12.17 7.86 11.14
C LYS A 67 -11.10 7.51 12.17
N ARG A 68 -9.81 7.66 11.84
CA ARG A 68 -8.71 7.41 12.80
C ARG A 68 -8.73 8.39 13.96
N LYS A 69 -8.97 9.69 13.73
CA LYS A 69 -9.10 10.69 14.81
C LYS A 69 -10.22 10.30 15.78
N HIS A 70 -11.39 9.94 15.25
CA HIS A 70 -12.51 9.51 16.07
C HIS A 70 -12.23 8.22 16.86
N ALA A 71 -11.57 7.23 16.25
CA ALA A 71 -11.17 6.01 16.96
C ALA A 71 -10.20 6.32 18.11
N THR A 72 -9.22 7.20 17.88
CA THR A 72 -8.28 7.62 18.93
C THR A 72 -8.95 8.39 20.06
N GLU A 73 -9.94 9.22 19.75
CA GLU A 73 -10.74 9.94 20.75
C GLU A 73 -11.58 8.98 21.60
N GLN A 74 -12.20 7.96 20.99
CA GLN A 74 -12.95 6.94 21.74
C GLN A 74 -12.04 6.12 22.66
N ILE A 75 -10.85 5.74 22.18
CA ILE A 75 -9.86 5.02 22.99
C ILE A 75 -9.41 5.90 24.17
N ALA A 76 -9.07 7.17 23.92
CA ALA A 76 -8.68 8.11 24.97
C ALA A 76 -9.78 8.35 26.00
N LYS A 77 -11.05 8.45 25.55
CA LYS A 77 -12.21 8.55 26.44
C LYS A 77 -12.34 7.31 27.33
N HIS A 78 -12.20 6.11 26.76
CA HIS A 78 -12.24 4.88 27.54
C HIS A 78 -11.21 4.88 28.68
N TYR A 79 -9.98 5.32 28.42
CA TYR A 79 -8.94 5.42 29.47
C TYR A 79 -9.25 6.48 30.54
N ARG A 80 -9.94 7.57 30.19
CA ARG A 80 -10.38 8.59 31.16
C ARG A 80 -11.55 8.11 32.02
N ASP A 81 -12.49 7.39 31.43
CA ASP A 81 -13.70 6.91 32.13
C ASP A 81 -13.41 5.67 33.01
N SER A 82 -12.27 5.00 32.80
CA SER A 82 -11.82 3.82 33.56
C SER A 82 -10.78 4.14 34.65
N SER A 83 -10.43 5.41 34.85
CA SER A 83 -9.62 5.91 35.97
C SER A 83 -10.49 6.54 37.05
#